data_AF-A0AAW8KJ25-F1
#
_entry.id   AF-A0AAW8KJ25-F1
#
_cell.length_a   1.000
_cell.length_b   1.000
_cell.length_c   1.000
_cell.angle_alpha   90.00
_cell.angle_beta   90.00
_cell.angle_gamma   90.00
#
_symmetry.space_group_name_H-M   'P 1'
#
loop_
_entity.id
_entity.type
_entity.pdbx_description
1 polymer ?
#
loop_
_entity_poly.entity_id
_entity_poly.type
_entity_poly.pdbx_seq_one_letter_code
_entity_poly.pdbx_strand_id
1 'polypeptide(L)' 'DPSQVGGGVAFAPKPRSYRYTLPKKLRRLAMLSALSSKVLENEIIVLDELKFEEPKTKEMVKVLENVKA' A
#
# COMPACT_ATOMS: atom_id res chain seq x y z
N ASP A 1 2.66 11.80 -43.40
CA ASP A 1 2.89 12.72 -42.26
C ASP A 1 2.05 12.35 -41.05
N PRO A 2 2.49 12.67 -39.82
CA PRO A 2 1.66 12.56 -38.62
C PRO A 2 0.34 13.33 -38.72
N SER A 3 0.23 14.27 -39.65
CA SER A 3 -0.96 15.07 -39.96
C SER A 3 -2.00 14.35 -40.83
N GLN A 4 -1.70 13.15 -41.34
CA GLN A 4 -2.63 12.38 -42.19
C GLN A 4 -3.48 11.42 -41.34
N VAL A 5 -4.73 11.22 -41.75
CA VAL A 5 -5.66 10.27 -41.11
C VAL A 5 -5.09 8.85 -41.22
N GLY A 6 -4.82 8.20 -40.08
CA GLY A 6 -4.17 6.88 -40.03
C GLY A 6 -2.63 6.91 -40.09
N GLY A 7 -2.00 8.09 -40.08
CA GLY A 7 -0.55 8.25 -39.97
C GLY A 7 0.00 7.95 -38.56
N GLY A 8 1.33 7.94 -38.42
CA GLY A 8 1.99 7.69 -37.14
C GLY A 8 1.90 8.86 -36.14
N VAL A 9 2.05 8.58 -34.84
CA VAL A 9 1.99 9.59 -33.77
C VAL A 9 3.39 10.17 -33.51
N ALA A 10 3.57 11.50 -33.66
CA ALA A 10 4.87 12.16 -33.55
C ALA A 10 5.54 12.05 -32.17
N PHE A 11 4.74 12.09 -31.09
CA PHE A 11 5.22 11.95 -29.70
C PHE A 11 4.54 10.78 -28.99
N ALA A 12 4.68 9.59 -29.57
CA ALA A 12 4.19 8.39 -28.91
C ALA A 12 4.88 8.19 -27.54
N PRO A 13 4.13 7.79 -26.49
CA PRO A 13 4.71 7.51 -25.18
C PRO A 13 5.69 6.33 -25.31
N LYS A 14 6.95 6.58 -24.98
CA LYS A 14 7.99 5.54 -24.98
C LYS A 14 7.96 4.80 -23.64
N PRO A 15 8.09 3.47 -23.63
CA PRO A 15 8.20 2.74 -22.38
C PRO A 15 9.45 3.23 -21.63
N ARG A 16 9.24 3.68 -20.40
CA ARG A 16 10.32 4.11 -19.49
C ARG A 16 9.96 3.73 -18.06
N SER A 17 11.00 3.57 -17.25
CA SER A 17 10.81 3.49 -15.80
C SER A 17 10.66 4.91 -15.22
N TYR A 18 9.70 5.08 -14.34
CA TYR A 18 9.51 6.29 -13.53
C TYR A 18 10.06 6.14 -12.11
N ARG A 19 10.77 5.05 -11.83
CA ARG A 19 11.33 4.77 -10.51
C ARG A 19 12.47 5.75 -10.18
N TYR A 20 12.42 6.35 -9.01
CA TYR A 20 13.53 7.08 -8.39
C TYR A 20 13.72 6.60 -6.96
N THR A 21 14.93 6.77 -6.42
CA THR A 21 15.28 6.29 -5.07
C THR A 21 15.46 7.47 -4.13
N LEU A 22 14.95 7.34 -2.91
CA LEU A 22 15.10 8.31 -1.84
C LEU A 22 16.17 7.86 -0.82
N PRO A 23 16.80 8.80 -0.09
CA PRO A 23 17.74 8.49 0.98
C PRO A 23 17.11 7.57 2.05
N LYS A 24 17.91 6.66 2.61
CA LYS A 24 17.46 5.71 3.64
C LYS A 24 16.83 6.40 4.86
N LYS A 25 17.38 7.55 5.28
CA LYS A 25 16.86 8.33 6.42
C LYS A 25 15.45 8.85 6.17
N LEU A 26 15.18 9.39 4.98
CA LEU A 26 13.87 9.92 4.62
C LEU A 26 12.80 8.83 4.57
N ARG A 27 13.15 7.65 4.03
CA ARG A 27 12.26 6.49 4.03
C ARG A 27 11.86 6.04 5.43
N ARG A 28 12.83 5.99 6.37
CA ARG A 28 12.57 5.64 7.77
C ARG A 28 11.64 6.67 8.44
N LEU A 29 11.89 7.95 8.21
CA LEU A 29 11.05 9.02 8.75
C LEU A 29 9.61 8.92 8.23
N ALA A 30 9.42 8.67 6.93
CA ALA A 30 8.09 8.52 6.35
C ALA A 30 7.31 7.34 6.97
N MET A 31 7.98 6.20 7.22
CA MET A 31 7.36 5.05 7.88
C MET A 31 6.92 5.36 9.31
N LEU A 32 7.78 6.03 10.09
CA LEU A 32 7.46 6.44 11.47
C LEU A 32 6.29 7.45 11.49
N SER A 33 6.30 8.40 10.55
CA SER A 33 5.21 9.38 10.41
C SER A 33 3.88 8.69 10.09
N ALA A 34 3.86 7.75 9.14
CA ALA A 34 2.64 7.05 8.75
C ALA A 34 2.06 6.20 9.89
N LEU A 35 2.91 5.50 10.64
CA LEU A 35 2.47 4.75 11.82
C LEU A 35 1.97 5.68 12.93
N SER A 36 2.66 6.79 13.19
CA SER A 36 2.22 7.77 14.18
C SER A 36 0.86 8.36 13.84
N SER A 37 0.59 8.67 12.57
CA SER A 37 -0.71 9.16 12.12
C SER A 37 -1.83 8.15 12.42
N LYS A 38 -1.62 6.88 12.07
CA LYS A 38 -2.62 5.83 12.34
C LYS A 38 -2.87 5.58 13.83
N VAL A 39 -1.86 5.74 14.68
CA VAL A 39 -2.05 5.68 16.14
C VAL A 39 -2.89 6.86 16.62
N LEU A 40 -2.61 8.07 16.15
CA LEU A 40 -3.37 9.28 16.52
C LEU A 40 -4.84 9.21 16.08
N GLU A 41 -5.10 8.58 14.93
CA GLU A 41 -6.44 8.36 14.39
C GLU A 41 -7.14 7.13 15.02
N ASN A 42 -6.50 6.46 15.98
CA ASN A 42 -6.97 5.22 16.64
C ASN A 42 -7.28 4.07 15.66
N GLU A 43 -6.60 4.03 14.51
CA GLU A 43 -6.74 2.98 13.49
C GLU A 43 -5.80 1.79 13.70
N ILE A 44 -4.96 1.83 14.73
CA ILE A 44 -4.05 0.74 15.10
C ILE A 44 -4.59 0.04 16.33
N ILE A 45 -4.77 -1.29 16.21
CA ILE A 45 -5.20 -2.14 17.30
C ILE A 45 -4.05 -3.09 17.66
N VAL A 46 -3.69 -3.14 18.95
CA VAL A 46 -2.63 -4.00 19.46
C VAL A 46 -3.25 -5.31 19.93
N LEU A 47 -2.83 -6.41 19.32
CA LEU A 47 -3.21 -7.78 19.69
C LEU A 47 -1.96 -8.50 20.22
N ASP A 48 -2.05 -9.10 21.40
CA ASP A 48 -0.91 -9.76 22.06
C ASP A 48 -0.56 -11.10 21.39
N GLU A 49 -1.57 -11.94 21.11
CA GLU A 49 -1.36 -13.23 20.46
C GLU A 49 -2.50 -13.63 19.53
N LEU A 50 -2.15 -14.19 18.37
CA LEU A 50 -3.07 -14.71 17.36
C LEU A 50 -2.77 -16.20 17.13
N LYS A 51 -3.40 -17.08 17.92
CA LYS A 51 -3.27 -18.53 17.78
C LYS A 51 -4.42 -19.10 16.95
N PHE A 52 -4.09 -19.88 15.92
CA PHE A 52 -5.02 -20.70 15.16
C PHE A 52 -4.52 -22.16 15.17
N GLU A 53 -5.40 -23.10 15.51
CA GLU A 53 -5.09 -24.54 15.43
C GLU A 53 -5.08 -25.01 13.97
N GLU A 54 -5.92 -24.43 13.12
CA GLU A 54 -5.98 -24.66 11.68
C GLU A 54 -6.20 -23.32 10.94
N PRO A 55 -5.69 -23.15 9.71
CA PRO A 55 -5.91 -21.92 8.94
C PRO A 55 -7.36 -21.84 8.41
N LYS A 56 -8.29 -21.45 9.26
CA LYS A 56 -9.73 -21.32 8.97
C LYS A 56 -10.17 -19.86 8.87
N THR A 57 -10.72 -19.49 7.72
CA THR A 57 -11.22 -18.12 7.46
C THR A 57 -12.40 -17.74 8.36
N LYS A 58 -13.25 -18.70 8.73
CA LYS A 58 -14.39 -18.47 9.64
C LYS A 58 -13.94 -18.03 11.04
N GLU A 59 -12.82 -18.53 11.51
CA GLU A 59 -12.25 -18.14 12.81
C GLU A 59 -11.67 -16.73 12.75
N MET A 60 -11.02 -16.37 11.64
CA MET A 60 -10.52 -15.01 11.41
C MET A 60 -11.64 -13.95 11.40
N VAL A 61 -12.80 -14.25 10.79
CA VAL A 61 -13.95 -13.31 10.80
C VAL A 61 -14.40 -13.01 12.23
N LYS A 62 -14.49 -14.02 13.09
CA LYS A 62 -14.85 -13.84 14.51
C LYS A 62 -13.84 -12.97 15.26
N VAL A 63 -12.55 -13.14 14.97
CA VAL A 63 -11.49 -12.31 15.56
C VAL A 63 -11.67 -10.84 15.15
N LEU A 64 -11.94 -10.57 13.87
CA LEU A 64 -12.16 -9.20 13.37
C LEU A 64 -13.39 -8.55 14.03
N GLU A 65 -14.50 -9.28 14.16
CA GLU A 65 -15.71 -8.81 14.87
C GLU A 65 -15.43 -8.47 16.34
N ASN A 66 -14.70 -9.33 17.05
CA ASN A 66 -14.35 -9.14 18.45
C ASN A 66 -13.46 -7.92 18.68
N VAL A 67 -12.56 -7.65 17.73
CA VAL A 67 -11.60 -6.55 17.79
C VAL A 67 -12.22 -5.22 17.33
N LYS A 68 -13.48 -5.23 16.86
CA LYS A 68 -14.18 -4.05 16.30
C LYS A 68 -13.33 -3.31 15.26
N ALA A 69 -12.64 -4.11 14.44
CA ALA A 69 -11.89 -3.63 13.29
C ALA A 69 -12.81 -3.05 12.21
#